data_AF-A0A2T1DXT1-F1
#
_entry.id   AF-A0A2T1DXT1-F1
#
_cell.length_a   1.000
_cell.length_b   1.000
_cell.length_c   1.000
_cell.angle_alpha   90.00
_cell.angle_beta   90.00
_cell.angle_gamma   90.00
#
_symmetry.space_group_name_H-M   'P 1'
#
loop_
_entity.id
_entity.type
_entity.pdbx_description
1 polymer ?
#
loop_
_entity_poly.entity_id
_entity_poly.type
_entity_poly.pdbx_seq_one_letter_code
_entity_poly.pdbx_strand_id
1 'polypeptide(L)' 'MVPVEFQATIENGVIVVPDEYKQDLSEGSSVKVTVVKQPKKRISETEILAELMRNPISVPGVRSITREEMHDRHL' A
#
# COMPACT_ATOMS: atom_id res chain seq x y z
N MET A 1 5.76 15.57 -28.90
CA MET A 1 4.89 14.87 -27.94
C MET A 1 5.41 15.16 -26.55
N VAL A 2 4.57 15.70 -25.66
CA VAL A 2 4.91 15.95 -24.25
C VAL A 2 4.21 14.88 -23.43
N PRO A 3 4.92 14.05 -22.65
CA PRO A 3 4.29 13.03 -21.80
C PRO A 3 3.62 13.69 -20.60
N VAL A 4 2.40 13.27 -20.29
CA VAL A 4 1.70 13.61 -19.04
C VAL A 4 1.71 12.37 -18.16
N GLU A 5 2.24 12.50 -16.94
CA GLU A 5 2.26 11.43 -15.96
C GLU A 5 1.25 11.72 -14.85
N PHE A 6 0.34 10.78 -14.63
CA PHE A 6 -0.65 10.86 -13.57
C PHE A 6 -0.93 9.49 -12.98
N GLN A 7 -1.42 9.47 -11.74
CA GLN A 7 -1.93 8.25 -11.12
C GLN A 7 -3.41 8.12 -11.45
N ALA A 8 -3.80 6.93 -11.90
CA ALA A 8 -5.17 6.60 -12.26
C ALA A 8 -5.60 5.31 -11.59
N THR A 9 -6.87 5.26 -11.21
CA THR A 9 -7.49 4.04 -10.71
C THR A 9 -7.91 3.18 -11.89
N ILE A 10 -7.74 1.86 -11.75
CA ILE A 10 -8.25 0.89 -12.72
C ILE A 10 -9.54 0.30 -12.13
N GLU A 11 -10.67 0.62 -12.76
CA GLU A 11 -11.99 0.10 -12.38
C GLU A 11 -12.50 -0.81 -13.49
N ASN A 12 -12.72 -2.10 -13.18
CA ASN A 12 -13.21 -3.10 -14.15
C ASN A 12 -12.38 -3.18 -15.46
N GLY A 13 -11.07 -2.92 -15.37
CA GLY A 13 -10.18 -2.92 -16.53
C GLY A 13 -10.17 -1.62 -17.33
N VAL A 14 -10.94 -0.62 -16.91
CA VAL A 14 -10.94 0.73 -17.48
C VAL A 14 -10.02 1.63 -16.66
N ILE A 15 -9.08 2.30 -17.32
CA ILE A 15 -8.25 3.34 -16.69
C ILE A 15 -9.10 4.60 -16.58
N VAL A 16 -9.42 5.01 -15.35
CA VAL A 16 -10.20 6.22 -15.11
C VAL A 16 -9.26 7.41 -15.07
N VAL A 17 -9.30 8.23 -16.12
CA VAL A 17 -8.55 9.48 -16.19
C VAL A 17 -9.11 10.48 -15.17
N PRO A 18 -8.29 11.01 -14.25
CA PRO A 18 -8.73 12.04 -13.31
C PRO A 18 -9.26 13.29 -14.02
N ASP A 19 -10.25 13.97 -13.43
CA ASP A 19 -10.94 15.11 -14.05
C ASP A 19 -9.99 16.24 -14.46
N GLU A 20 -8.92 16.46 -13.69
CA GLU A 20 -7.90 17.48 -13.97
C GLU A 20 -7.20 17.30 -15.31
N TYR A 21 -7.12 16.07 -15.83
CA TYR A 21 -6.48 15.74 -17.11
C TYR A 21 -7.49 15.53 -18.24
N LYS A 22 -8.80 15.48 -17.95
CA LYS A 22 -9.82 15.22 -18.98
C LYS A 22 -9.85 16.32 -20.04
N GLN A 23 -9.63 17.57 -19.64
CA GLN A 23 -9.67 18.72 -20.55
C GLN A 23 -8.49 18.72 -21.53
N ASP A 24 -7.32 18.24 -21.11
CA ASP A 24 -6.13 18.08 -21.96
C ASP A 24 -6.25 16.88 -22.92
N LEU A 25 -7.13 15.92 -22.58
CA LEU A 25 -7.34 14.68 -23.35
C LEU A 25 -8.61 14.73 -24.22
N SER A 26 -9.47 15.71 -24.04
CA SER A 26 -10.68 15.92 -24.84
C SER A 26 -10.35 16.63 -26.16
N GLU A 27 -10.07 15.82 -27.19
CA GLU A 27 -10.49 15.97 -28.60
C GLU A 27 -9.52 15.24 -29.54
N GLY A 28 -10.02 14.22 -30.26
CA GLY A 28 -9.43 13.65 -31.49
C GLY A 28 -8.03 13.01 -31.43
N SER A 29 -7.38 13.01 -30.27
CA SER A 29 -5.95 12.69 -30.16
C SER A 29 -5.74 11.22 -29.79
N SER A 30 -5.13 10.45 -30.69
CA SER A 30 -4.61 9.12 -30.37
C SER A 30 -3.45 9.27 -29.38
N VAL A 31 -3.56 8.63 -28.22
CA VAL A 31 -2.59 8.73 -27.12
C VAL A 31 -1.83 7.43 -26.92
N LYS A 32 -0.53 7.54 -26.61
CA LYS A 32 0.30 6.40 -26.19
C LYS A 32 0.25 6.29 -24.67
N VAL A 33 -0.28 5.18 -24.16
CA VAL A 33 -0.40 4.92 -22.71
C VAL A 33 0.72 3.99 -22.23
N THR A 34 1.43 4.38 -21.17
CA THR A 34 2.41 3.53 -20.49
C THR A 34 1.87 3.16 -19.11
N VAL A 35 1.66 1.86 -18.85
CA VAL A 35 1.13 1.39 -17.56
C VAL A 35 2.27 0.81 -16.72
N VAL A 36 2.62 1.49 -15.63
CA VAL A 36 3.58 1.00 -14.64
C VAL A 36 2.80 0.48 -13.43
N LYS A 37 2.77 -0.85 -13.27
CA LYS A 37 2.13 -1.47 -12.10
C LYS A 37 3.08 -1.36 -10.92
N GLN A 38 2.64 -0.73 -9.84
CA GLN A 38 3.32 -0.91 -8.56
C GLN A 38 3.17 -2.38 -8.16
N PRO A 39 4.25 -3.06 -7.75
CA PRO A 39 4.13 -4.40 -7.21
C PRO A 39 3.19 -4.30 -6.02
N LYS A 40 2.04 -4.98 -6.08
CA LYS A 40 1.26 -5.21 -4.86
C LYS A 40 2.24 -5.83 -3.88
N LYS A 41 2.51 -5.17 -2.75
CA LYS A 41 3.11 -5.79 -1.59
C LYS A 41 2.17 -6.94 -1.25
N ARG A 42 2.44 -8.13 -1.79
CA ARG A 42 1.75 -9.35 -1.41
C ARG A 42 2.31 -9.64 -0.04
N ILE A 43 1.71 -9.05 0.99
CA ILE A 43 2.00 -9.45 2.36
C ILE A 43 1.33 -10.82 2.47
N SER A 44 2.10 -11.87 2.22
CA SER A 44 1.70 -13.24 2.52
C SER A 44 1.49 -13.36 4.03
N GLU A 45 0.62 -14.27 4.49
CA GLU A 45 0.36 -14.46 5.93
C GLU A 45 1.67 -14.75 6.71
N THR A 46 2.64 -15.40 6.07
CA THR A 46 3.99 -15.61 6.61
C THR A 46 4.75 -14.30 6.86
N GLU A 47 4.54 -13.27 6.04
CA GLU A 47 5.17 -11.95 6.22
C GLU A 47 4.52 -11.14 7.33
N ILE A 48 3.23 -11.35 7.63
CA ILE A 48 2.56 -10.65 8.74
C ILE A 48 3.21 -11.02 10.08
N LEU A 49 3.43 -12.32 10.32
CA LEU A 49 4.10 -12.77 11.54
C LEU A 49 5.56 -12.26 11.59
N ALA A 50 6.28 -12.31 10.47
CA ALA A 50 7.65 -11.82 10.41
C ALA A 50 7.75 -10.31 10.69
N GLU A 51 6.80 -9.53 10.20
CA GLU A 51 6.71 -8.09 10.44
C GLU A 51 6.39 -7.81 11.92
N LEU A 52 5.41 -8.51 12.51
CA LEU A 52 5.04 -8.32 13.91
C LEU A 52 6.17 -8.71 14.89
N MET A 53 7.01 -9.69 14.53
CA MET A 53 8.20 -10.02 15.32
C MET A 53 9.27 -8.91 15.29
N ARG A 54 9.39 -8.19 14.17
CA ARG A 54 10.36 -7.08 14.02
C ARG A 54 9.83 -5.77 14.57
N ASN A 55 8.54 -5.53 14.39
CA ASN A 55 7.84 -4.31 14.78
C ASN A 55 6.57 -4.67 15.56
N PRO A 56 6.69 -5.00 16.86
CA PRO A 56 5.54 -5.37 17.66
C PRO A 56 4.57 -4.20 17.82
N ILE A 57 3.28 -4.47 17.60
CA ILE A 57 2.23 -3.48 17.81
C ILE A 57 1.94 -3.29 19.30
N SER A 58 1.79 -2.03 19.72
CA SER A 58 1.34 -1.70 21.08
C SER A 58 -0.18 -1.73 21.15
N VAL A 59 -0.71 -2.60 22.01
CA VAL A 59 -2.17 -2.69 22.26
C VAL A 59 -2.48 -1.97 23.58
N PRO A 60 -3.42 -1.01 23.60
CA PRO A 60 -3.82 -0.33 24.83
C PRO A 60 -4.22 -1.33 25.93
N GLY A 61 -3.71 -1.13 27.15
CA GLY A 61 -3.97 -2.02 28.29
C GLY A 61 -3.11 -3.29 28.32
N VAL A 62 -2.34 -3.58 27.28
CA VAL A 62 -1.39 -4.69 27.25
C VAL A 62 0.00 -4.18 27.59
N ARG A 63 0.50 -4.52 28.77
CA ARG A 63 1.87 -4.23 29.18
C ARG A 63 2.81 -5.28 28.60
N SER A 64 3.77 -4.86 27.79
CA SER A 64 4.93 -5.67 27.42
C SER A 64 5.78 -5.88 28.68
N ILE A 65 5.70 -7.07 29.27
CA ILE A 65 6.52 -7.47 30.41
C ILE A 65 7.78 -8.15 29.88
N THR A 66 8.93 -7.88 30.52
CA THR A 66 10.17 -8.56 30.14
C THR A 66 10.16 -10.01 30.64
N ARG A 67 11.07 -10.82 30.10
CA ARG A 67 11.22 -12.23 30.49
C ARG A 67 11.59 -12.36 31.96
N GLU A 68 12.40 -11.45 32.46
CA GLU A 68 12.82 -11.36 33.87
C GLU A 68 11.61 -11.05 34.75
N GLU A 69 10.79 -10.05 34.36
CA GLU A 69 9.54 -9.71 35.06
C GLU A 69 8.52 -10.88 35.05
N MET A 70 8.53 -11.74 34.03
CA MET A 70 7.67 -12.94 33.99
C MET A 70 8.14 -14.03 34.96
N HIS A 71 9.44 -14.22 35.11
CA HIS A 71 10.01 -15.23 36.00
C HIS A 71 9.83 -14.85 37.48
N ASP A 72 9.96 -13.57 37.80
CA ASP A 72 9.79 -13.06 39.18
C ASP A 72 8.35 -13.17 39.69
N ARG A 73 7.37 -13.40 38.80
CA ARG A 73 5.95 -13.62 39.14
C ARG A 73 5.59 -15.05 39.57
N HIS A 74 6.57 -15.95 39.68
CA HIS A 74 6.40 -17.32 40.19
C HIS A 74 6.97 -17.51 41.60
N LEU A 75 6.38 -16.82 42.60
CA LEU A 75 6.46 -17.18 44.02
C LEU A 75 5.06 -17.47 44.56
#